data_AF-A0A3M1U397-F1
#
_entry.id   AF-A0A3M1U397-F1
#
_cell.length_a   1.000
_cell.length_b   1.000
_cell.length_c   1.000
_cell.angle_alpha   90.00
_cell.angle_beta   90.00
_cell.angle_gamma   90.00
#
_symmetry.space_group_name_H-M   'P 1'
#
loop_
_entity.id
_entity.type
_entity.pdbx_description
1 polymer ?
#
loop_
_entity_poly.entity_id
_entity_poly.type
_entity_poly.pdbx_seq_one_letter_code
_entity_poly.pdbx_strand_id
1 'polypeptide(L)' 'MIKIPYGISNFETLVDNDYLFIDRTPYLRVLEQLSQRYLFFVRPRRFGKSLFLSVLEYYYGLEYRDRFE' A
#
# COMPACT_ATOMS: atom_id res chain seq x y z
N MET A 1 10.33 -13.33 -15.69
CA MET A 1 9.07 -12.82 -16.29
C MET A 1 8.37 -12.00 -15.20
N ILE A 2 7.94 -10.77 -15.48
CA ILE A 2 7.30 -9.90 -14.47
C ILE A 2 5.92 -10.47 -14.12
N LYS A 3 5.65 -10.76 -12.84
CA LYS A 3 4.34 -11.23 -12.38
C LYS A 3 3.41 -10.05 -12.14
N ILE A 4 2.39 -9.87 -12.98
CA ILE A 4 1.42 -8.78 -12.80
C ILE A 4 0.36 -9.22 -11.78
N PRO A 5 0.16 -8.48 -10.68
CA PRO A 5 -0.85 -8.83 -9.69
C PRO A 5 -2.26 -8.47 -10.21
N TYR A 6 -3.08 -9.49 -10.43
CA TYR A 6 -4.48 -9.29 -10.83
C TYR A 6 -5.42 -9.55 -9.66
N GLY A 7 -6.09 -8.51 -9.17
CA GLY A 7 -7.02 -8.61 -8.03
C GLY A 7 -6.36 -8.74 -6.66
N ILE A 8 -5.03 -8.85 -6.59
CA ILE A 8 -4.28 -8.88 -5.33
C ILE A 8 -4.18 -7.45 -4.79
N SER A 9 -4.61 -7.26 -3.54
CA SER A 9 -4.62 -5.96 -2.85
C SER A 9 -3.96 -6.01 -1.47
N ASN A 10 -3.32 -7.12 -1.13
CA ASN A 10 -2.56 -7.28 0.12
C ASN A 10 -1.07 -7.12 -0.22
N PHE A 11 -0.39 -6.25 0.54
CA PHE A 11 1.01 -5.91 0.29
C PHE A 11 1.96 -7.08 0.58
N GLU A 12 1.80 -7.76 1.71
CA GLU A 12 2.58 -8.95 2.06
C GLU A 12 2.51 -10.03 0.98
N THR A 13 1.32 -10.33 0.46
CA THR A 13 1.14 -11.30 -0.64
C THR A 13 1.91 -10.90 -1.89
N LEU A 14 2.02 -9.59 -2.18
CA LEU A 14 2.82 -9.11 -3.31
C LEU A 14 4.31 -9.38 -3.11
N VAL A 15 4.81 -9.10 -1.91
CA VAL A 15 6.22 -9.30 -1.54
C VAL A 15 6.56 -10.80 -1.53
N ASP A 16 5.80 -11.61 -0.80
CA ASP A 16 6.04 -13.05 -0.62
C ASP A 16 6.05 -13.83 -1.94
N ASN A 17 5.31 -13.34 -2.95
CA ASN A 17 5.16 -14.01 -4.24
C ASN A 17 5.92 -13.32 -5.38
N ASP A 18 6.74 -12.30 -5.11
CA ASP A 18 7.53 -11.57 -6.11
C ASP A 18 6.66 -11.00 -7.26
N TYR A 19 5.58 -10.32 -6.90
CA TYR A 19 4.72 -9.59 -7.84
C TYR A 19 5.26 -8.19 -8.13
N LEU A 20 4.91 -7.66 -9.30
CA LEU A 20 5.15 -6.27 -9.65
C LEU A 20 4.45 -5.32 -8.66
N PHE A 21 5.25 -4.59 -7.88
CA PHE A 21 4.78 -3.52 -7.01
C PHE A 21 5.22 -2.17 -7.59
N ILE A 22 4.27 -1.25 -7.73
CA ILE A 22 4.57 0.14 -8.09
C ILE A 22 4.61 0.94 -6.81
N ASP A 23 5.81 1.41 -6.45
CA ASP A 23 6.01 2.16 -5.21
C ASP A 23 5.23 3.48 -5.22
N ARG A 24 4.39 3.64 -4.18
CA ARG A 24 3.59 4.83 -3.91
C ARG A 24 3.87 5.40 -2.52
N THR A 25 4.92 4.95 -1.85
CA THR A 25 5.37 5.50 -0.57
C THR A 25 5.67 7.00 -0.59
N PRO A 26 6.05 7.66 -1.73
CA PRO A 26 6.16 9.12 -1.74
C PRO A 26 4.89 9.88 -1.36
N TYR A 27 3.71 9.27 -1.55
CA TYR A 27 2.43 9.86 -1.13
C TYR A 27 2.20 9.79 0.38
N LEU A 28 2.93 8.95 1.12
CA LEU A 28 2.86 8.89 2.59
C LEU A 28 3.20 10.25 3.19
N ARG A 29 4.29 10.86 2.73
CA ARG A 29 4.71 12.19 3.18
C ARG A 29 3.63 13.25 2.94
N VAL A 30 2.94 13.16 1.81
CA VAL A 30 1.81 14.07 1.51
C VAL A 30 0.68 13.84 2.51
N LEU A 31 0.35 12.58 2.82
CA LEU A 31 -0.70 12.23 3.79
C LEU A 31 -0.37 12.69 5.21
N GLU A 32 0.88 12.53 5.64
CA GLU A 32 1.35 12.98 6.95
C GLU A 32 1.33 14.51 7.09
N GLN A 33 1.60 15.23 5.99
CA GLN A 33 1.53 16.69 5.93
C GLN A 33 0.10 17.22 5.84
N LEU A 34 -0.85 16.41 5.36
CA LEU A 34 -2.26 16.73 5.40
C LEU A 34 -2.71 16.62 6.86
N SER A 35 -2.63 17.74 7.60
CA SER A 35 -3.12 17.89 8.97
C SER A 35 -4.65 17.88 9.06
N GLN A 36 -5.27 16.88 8.43
CA GLN A 36 -6.69 16.65 8.27
C GLN A 36 -7.09 15.42 9.08
N ARG A 37 -8.18 15.52 9.84
CA ARG A 37 -8.68 14.39 10.66
C ARG A 37 -9.28 13.26 9.82
N TYR A 38 -9.75 13.59 8.62
CA TYR A 38 -10.42 12.65 7.72
C TYR A 38 -9.81 12.74 6.33
N LEU A 39 -9.40 11.60 5.79
CA LEU A 39 -8.85 11.48 4.45
C LEU A 39 -9.89 10.82 3.54
N PHE A 40 -10.21 11.50 2.43
CA PHE A 40 -11.11 10.98 1.42
C PHE A 40 -10.33 10.63 0.16
N PHE A 41 -10.22 9.34 -0.13
CA PHE A 41 -9.76 8.91 -1.45
C PHE A 41 -10.92 9.05 -2.44
N VAL A 42 -10.81 10.01 -3.37
CA VAL A 42 -11.78 10.22 -4.47
C VAL A 42 -12.03 8.91 -5.23
N ARG A 43 -13.11 8.83 -6.01
CA ARG A 43 -13.61 7.56 -6.58
C ARG A 43 -13.14 7.23 -8.02
N PRO A 44 -11.83 7.16 -8.37
CA PRO A 44 -11.46 6.35 -9.54
C PRO A 44 -11.47 4.87 -9.18
N ARG A 45 -12.23 4.09 -9.96
CA ARG A 45 -12.31 2.62 -9.85
C ARG A 45 -10.96 2.00 -10.23
N ARG A 46 -10.56 0.91 -9.56
CA ARG A 46 -9.28 0.19 -9.79
C ARG A 46 -8.02 1.04 -9.64
N PHE A 47 -8.08 2.16 -8.90
CA PHE A 47 -6.91 3.02 -8.68
C PHE A 47 -5.86 2.42 -7.71
N GLY A 48 -6.14 1.27 -7.10
CA GLY A 48 -5.23 0.62 -6.14
C GLY A 48 -5.36 1.15 -4.71
N LYS A 49 -6.53 1.69 -4.33
CA LYS A 49 -6.78 2.21 -2.97
C LYS A 49 -6.65 1.10 -1.91
N SER A 50 -7.22 -0.07 -2.16
CA SER A 50 -7.13 -1.22 -1.26
C SER A 50 -5.69 -1.65 -1.04
N LEU A 51 -4.89 -1.74 -2.10
CA LEU A 51 -3.46 -2.02 -2.00
C LEU A 51 -2.73 -0.94 -1.19
N PHE A 52 -3.02 0.33 -1.44
CA PHE A 52 -2.42 1.41 -0.69
C PHE A 52 -2.77 1.39 0.80
N LEU A 53 -4.01 1.05 1.16
CA LEU A 53 -4.40 0.84 2.57
C LEU A 53 -3.62 -0.31 3.21
N SER A 54 -3.42 -1.42 2.49
CA SER A 54 -2.58 -2.51 2.98
C SER A 54 -1.13 -2.05 3.19
N VAL A 55 -0.56 -1.25 2.29
CA VAL A 55 0.78 -0.66 2.50
C VAL A 55 0.82 0.19 3.77
N LEU A 56 -0.21 1.01 4.04
CA LEU A 56 -0.30 1.81 5.27
C LEU A 56 -0.34 0.94 6.52
N GLU A 57 -1.10 -0.15 6.50
CA GLU A 57 -1.19 -1.13 7.58
C GLU A 57 0.19 -1.69 7.93
N TYR A 58 0.95 -2.16 6.95
CA TYR A 58 2.31 -2.67 7.16
C TYR A 58 3.33 -1.58 7.51
N TYR A 59 3.16 -0.36 6.99
CA TYR A 59 4.09 0.75 7.24
C TYR A 59 3.97 1.31 8.66
N TYR A 60 2.74 1.44 9.18
CA TYR A 60 2.50 2.02 10.51
C TYR A 60 2.31 0.99 11.62
N GLY A 61 2.00 -0.28 11.29
CA GLY A 61 1.81 -1.34 12.27
C GLY A 61 3.14 -1.84 12.83
N LEU A 62 3.41 -1.54 14.10
CA LEU A 62 4.62 -1.99 14.80
C LEU A 62 4.70 -3.52 14.89
N GLU A 63 3.56 -4.20 14.87
CA GLU A 63 3.44 -5.66 14.83
C GLU A 63 4.04 -6.28 13.56
N TYR A 64 4.23 -5.51 12.49
CA TYR A 64 4.80 -5.97 11.23
C TYR A 64 6.28 -5.62 11.06
N ARG A 65 6.92 -5.01 12.07
CA ARG A 65 8.29 -4.52 12.01
C ARG A 65 9.28 -5.57 11.48
N ASP A 66 9.14 -6.80 11.94
CA ASP A 66 10.08 -7.89 11.66
C ASP A 66 9.59 -8.80 10.51
N ARG A 67 8.54 -8.39 9.76
CA ARG A 67 7.91 -9.25 8.74
C ARG A 67 8.74 -9.40 7.46
N PHE A 68 9.48 -8.36 7.09
CA PHE A 68 10.17 -8.25 5.80
C PHE A 68 11.70 -8.13 5.93
N GLU A 69 12.27 -8.59 7.05
CA GLU A 69 13.73 -8.71 7.23
C GLU A 69 14.33 -9.94 6.53
#